data_AF-A0A261C857-F1
#
_entry.id   AF-A0A261C857-F1
#
_cell.length_a   1.000
_cell.length_b   1.000
_cell.length_c   1.000
_cell.angle_alpha   90.00
_cell.angle_beta   90.00
_cell.angle_gamma   90.00
#
_symmetry.space_group_name_H-M   'P 1'
#
loop_
_entity.id
_entity.type
_entity.pdbx_description
1 polymer ?
#
loop_
_entity_poly.entity_id
_entity_poly.type
_entity_poly.pdbx_seq_one_letter_code
_entity_poly.pdbx_strand_id
1 'polypeptide(L)'
;MVKRNKHENEKPPLPTTPLPPPVGELPVQYKRMSASRTDPPAPPSNRLYGFIPVLICVSLLWFAWSQWHNPPQVQQQPVRVEDHHKKRVWWMPDLLKTLPPFAEGYRLENFVPKYKISGCAINGNFPEINAAIFCFLHNSTLFTAANKTISEDLGENGLCSKIKSFTMTDWKLWKKHITDKKVRRVAFVQNPLERFARTFRKICEIERKCLNCQENVGCFMRKLIKEHEKVAEGLAGHVRTYITNYFSPQSWNCHFNRQLRTVETLKIGGNQTELARFSDELNKILGEQGVPKEAQKTIKEEVMKIPLTLSADERRIMEKIKKDEDLLRIFRYLYEHDYIIFGFDI
;
A
#
# COMPACT_ATOMS: atom_id res chain seq x y z
N MET A 1 -20.03 -5.06 78.71
CA MET A 1 -20.84 -3.84 78.50
C MET A 1 -19.91 -2.66 78.30
N VAL A 2 -19.68 -2.25 77.05
CA VAL A 2 -18.96 -1.01 76.72
C VAL A 2 -19.72 -0.36 75.55
N LYS A 3 -20.13 0.89 75.76
CA LYS A 3 -21.02 1.66 74.89
C LYS A 3 -20.34 1.98 73.56
N ARG A 4 -21.09 1.76 72.47
CA ARG A 4 -20.71 1.99 71.07
C ARG A 4 -21.08 3.44 70.70
N ASN A 5 -20.08 4.31 70.58
CA ASN A 5 -20.28 5.64 69.99
C ASN A 5 -20.29 5.53 68.46
N LYS A 6 -21.36 6.06 67.87
CA LYS A 6 -21.65 6.09 66.44
C LYS A 6 -21.11 7.42 65.91
N HIS A 7 -19.94 7.41 65.27
CA HIS A 7 -19.47 8.55 64.48
C HIS A 7 -20.07 8.46 63.08
N GLU A 8 -20.93 9.41 62.74
CA GLU A 8 -21.30 9.74 61.37
C GLU A 8 -20.06 10.25 60.65
N ASN A 9 -19.61 9.51 59.63
CA ASN A 9 -18.63 10.01 58.67
C ASN A 9 -19.38 10.78 57.60
N GLU A 10 -19.31 12.11 57.69
CA GLU A 10 -19.63 13.02 56.60
C GLU A 10 -18.83 12.67 55.35
N LYS A 11 -19.54 12.54 54.22
CA LYS A 11 -18.94 12.44 52.89
C LYS A 11 -18.23 13.76 52.57
N PRO A 12 -16.99 13.76 52.07
CA PRO A 12 -16.36 14.98 51.61
C PRO A 12 -17.14 15.57 50.42
N PRO A 13 -17.29 16.90 50.34
CA PRO A 13 -18.00 17.55 49.25
C PRO A 13 -17.25 17.33 47.94
N LEU A 14 -18.01 17.02 46.88
CA LEU A 14 -17.51 16.88 45.52
C LEU A 14 -16.84 18.20 45.09
N PRO A 15 -15.70 18.18 44.36
CA PRO A 15 -15.11 19.39 43.82
C PRO A 15 -16.09 20.05 42.85
N THR A 16 -16.56 21.25 43.20
CA THR A 16 -17.31 22.11 42.29
C THR A 16 -16.35 22.68 41.27
N THR A 17 -16.30 22.06 40.08
CA THR A 17 -15.70 22.68 38.90
C THR A 17 -16.37 24.04 38.66
N PRO A 18 -15.59 25.13 38.48
CA PRO A 18 -16.15 26.41 38.08
C PRO A 18 -16.93 26.24 36.77
N LEU A 19 -18.12 26.83 36.69
CA LEU A 19 -18.81 26.98 35.42
C LEU A 19 -17.88 27.70 34.44
N PRO A 20 -17.75 27.22 33.19
CA PRO A 20 -16.99 27.95 32.19
C PRO A 20 -17.59 29.37 32.05
N PRO A 21 -16.76 30.37 31.74
CA PRO A 21 -17.26 31.72 31.49
C PRO A 21 -18.33 31.68 30.38
N PRO A 22 -19.33 32.57 30.42
CA PRO A 22 -20.33 32.64 29.36
C PRO A 22 -19.60 32.77 28.03
N VAL A 23 -19.87 31.83 27.12
CA VAL A 23 -19.36 31.85 25.75
C VAL A 23 -19.78 33.20 25.19
N GLY A 24 -18.80 34.10 25.02
CA GLY A 24 -19.02 35.35 24.30
C GLY A 24 -19.64 35.01 22.96
N GLU A 25 -20.72 35.69 22.61
CA GLU A 25 -21.43 35.48 21.36
C GLU A 25 -20.42 35.49 20.20
N LEU A 26 -20.39 34.39 19.45
CA LEU A 26 -19.70 34.33 18.18
C LEU A 26 -20.18 35.51 17.31
N PRO A 27 -19.29 36.25 16.63
CA PRO A 27 -19.71 37.31 15.73
C PRO A 27 -20.72 36.74 14.72
N VAL A 28 -21.88 37.40 14.66
CA VAL A 28 -23.01 37.05 13.80
C VAL A 28 -22.64 37.34 12.35
N GLN A 29 -21.88 36.46 11.72
CA GLN A 29 -21.64 36.54 10.28
C GLN A 29 -21.78 35.20 9.53
N TYR A 30 -22.33 34.18 10.19
CA TYR A 30 -22.82 32.97 9.51
C TYR A 30 -24.22 32.58 10.01
N LYS A 31 -25.14 33.55 10.02
CA LYS A 31 -26.58 33.28 10.10
C LYS A 31 -27.10 33.17 8.66
N ARG A 32 -27.60 31.98 8.31
CA ARG A 32 -28.40 31.63 7.12
C ARG A 32 -28.68 32.79 6.16
N MET A 33 -28.01 32.81 5.02
CA MET A 33 -28.60 33.40 3.81
C MET A 33 -29.64 32.42 3.26
N SER A 34 -30.79 32.34 3.92
CA SER A 34 -32.05 31.95 3.32
C SER A 34 -32.88 33.22 3.26
N ALA A 35 -32.74 33.97 2.17
CA ALA A 35 -33.58 35.12 1.90
C ALA A 35 -35.02 34.63 1.72
N SER A 36 -35.82 34.80 2.77
CA SER A 36 -37.28 34.92 2.67
C SER A 36 -37.55 36.18 1.85
N ARG A 37 -37.79 36.02 0.55
CA ARG A 37 -38.37 37.08 -0.29
C ARG A 37 -39.80 37.33 0.18
N THR A 38 -40.02 38.46 0.84
CA THR A 38 -41.35 39.00 1.18
C THR A 38 -41.92 39.91 0.09
N ASP A 39 -41.36 39.88 -1.12
CA ASP A 39 -41.97 40.54 -2.27
C ASP A 39 -42.67 39.49 -3.15
N PRO A 40 -43.92 39.73 -3.60
CA PRO A 40 -44.52 38.88 -4.62
C PRO A 40 -43.64 38.90 -5.87
N PRO A 41 -43.33 37.74 -6.48
CA PRO A 41 -42.51 37.72 -7.68
C PRO A 41 -43.23 38.48 -8.80
N ALA A 42 -42.49 39.31 -9.52
CA ALA A 42 -42.96 39.89 -10.77
C ALA A 42 -43.47 38.76 -11.70
N PRO A 43 -44.59 38.96 -12.41
CA PRO A 43 -45.14 37.92 -13.27
C PRO A 43 -44.06 37.44 -14.26
N PRO A 44 -43.83 36.13 -14.38
CA PRO A 44 -42.79 35.63 -15.25
C PRO A 44 -43.11 36.03 -16.68
N SER A 45 -42.13 36.62 -17.36
CA SER A 45 -42.12 36.72 -18.81
C SER A 45 -42.11 35.29 -19.37
N ASN A 46 -43.30 34.77 -19.67
CA ASN A 46 -43.57 33.38 -20.07
C ASN A 46 -42.80 32.91 -21.32
N ARG A 47 -42.10 33.80 -22.02
CA ARG A 47 -41.30 33.42 -23.18
C ARG A 47 -39.92 32.89 -22.79
N LEU A 48 -39.26 33.43 -21.74
CA LEU A 48 -37.85 33.12 -21.47
C LEU A 48 -37.64 31.72 -20.85
N TYR A 49 -38.59 31.24 -20.04
CA TYR A 49 -38.51 29.94 -19.35
C TYR A 49 -38.75 28.73 -20.27
N GLY A 50 -39.32 28.93 -21.46
CA GLY A 50 -39.49 27.86 -22.46
C GLY A 50 -38.26 27.66 -23.35
N PHE A 51 -37.55 28.73 -23.71
CA PHE A 51 -36.43 28.65 -24.66
C PHE A 51 -35.11 28.20 -24.04
N ILE A 52 -34.84 28.57 -22.79
CA ILE A 52 -33.56 28.25 -22.14
C ILE A 52 -33.35 26.73 -21.97
N PRO A 53 -34.34 25.94 -21.48
CA PRO A 53 -34.16 24.50 -21.35
C PRO A 53 -33.98 23.80 -22.70
N VAL A 54 -34.68 24.27 -23.75
CA VAL A 54 -34.57 23.73 -25.10
C VAL A 54 -33.19 23.98 -25.69
N LEU A 55 -32.64 25.19 -25.53
CA LEU A 55 -31.28 25.51 -25.97
C LEU A 55 -30.22 24.68 -25.24
N ILE A 56 -30.38 24.45 -23.93
CA ILE A 56 -29.48 23.59 -23.16
C ILE A 56 -29.55 22.15 -23.70
N CYS A 57 -30.73 21.59 -23.89
CA CYS A 57 -30.89 20.24 -24.43
C CYS A 57 -30.28 20.11 -25.84
N VAL A 58 -30.52 21.07 -26.73
CA VAL A 58 -29.93 21.08 -28.08
C VAL A 58 -28.40 21.16 -28.01
N SER A 59 -27.85 21.98 -27.12
CA SER A 59 -26.38 22.10 -26.95
C SER A 59 -25.75 20.81 -26.43
N LEU A 60 -26.40 20.11 -25.49
CA LEU A 60 -25.91 18.84 -24.95
C LEU A 60 -26.00 17.71 -25.98
N LEU A 61 -27.08 17.67 -26.76
CA LEU A 61 -27.23 16.71 -27.86
C LEU A 61 -26.19 16.96 -28.96
N TRP A 62 -25.94 18.22 -29.31
CA TRP A 62 -24.87 18.59 -30.24
C TRP A 62 -23.50 18.18 -29.73
N PHE A 63 -23.20 18.42 -28.45
CA PHE A 63 -21.93 18.05 -27.85
C PHE A 63 -21.74 16.52 -27.83
N ALA A 64 -22.78 15.77 -27.47
CA ALA A 64 -22.76 14.31 -27.50
C ALA A 64 -22.57 13.76 -28.94
N TRP A 65 -23.26 14.33 -29.92
CA TRP A 65 -23.12 13.97 -31.34
C TRP A 65 -21.72 14.31 -31.87
N SER A 66 -21.18 15.49 -31.52
CA SER A 66 -19.83 15.91 -31.89
C SER A 66 -18.75 15.00 -31.30
N GLN A 67 -18.91 14.58 -30.03
CA GLN A 67 -17.97 13.65 -29.38
C GLN A 67 -18.05 12.24 -29.99
N TRP A 68 -19.23 11.82 -30.45
CA TRP A 68 -19.42 10.52 -31.10
C TRP A 68 -18.78 10.45 -32.49
N HIS A 69 -18.92 11.52 -33.29
CA HIS A 69 -18.36 11.55 -34.65
C HIS A 69 -16.90 12.00 -34.72
N ASN A 70 -16.43 12.80 -33.75
CA ASN A 70 -15.05 13.28 -33.68
C ASN A 70 -14.53 13.15 -32.23
N PRO A 71 -14.18 11.93 -31.78
CA PRO A 71 -13.63 11.76 -30.44
C PRO A 71 -12.30 12.54 -30.34
N PRO A 72 -12.08 13.32 -29.26
CA PRO A 72 -10.86 14.10 -29.10
C PRO A 72 -9.66 13.15 -29.01
N GLN A 73 -8.77 13.22 -30.02
CA GLN A 73 -7.48 12.55 -29.93
C GLN A 73 -6.62 13.27 -28.89
N VAL A 74 -6.40 12.61 -27.76
CA VAL A 74 -5.39 13.04 -26.78
C VAL A 74 -4.01 12.80 -27.41
N GLN A 75 -3.49 13.78 -28.13
CA GLN A 75 -2.09 13.80 -28.55
C GLN A 75 -1.21 14.19 -27.36
N GLN A 76 -0.85 13.21 -26.55
CA GLN A 76 0.42 13.27 -25.82
C GLN A 76 1.49 12.82 -26.82
N GLN A 77 2.21 13.77 -27.43
CA GLN A 77 3.48 13.43 -28.06
C GLN A 77 4.58 13.49 -26.98
N PRO A 78 5.13 12.34 -26.53
CA PRO A 78 6.34 12.38 -25.74
C PRO A 78 7.47 12.95 -26.60
N VAL A 79 8.27 13.86 -26.02
CA VAL A 79 9.46 14.40 -26.68
C VAL A 79 10.38 13.23 -27.05
N ARG A 80 10.56 13.05 -28.36
CA ARG A 80 11.34 11.96 -28.95
C ARG A 80 12.81 12.33 -28.94
N VAL A 81 13.59 11.72 -28.02
CA VAL A 81 15.05 11.75 -28.09
C VAL A 81 15.48 10.48 -28.81
N GLU A 82 15.73 10.55 -30.11
CA GLU A 82 16.30 9.44 -30.88
C GLU A 82 17.83 9.47 -30.78
N ASP A 83 18.40 8.44 -30.15
CA ASP A 83 19.84 8.15 -30.24
C ASP A 83 20.07 7.19 -31.41
N HIS A 84 20.57 7.73 -32.52
CA HIS A 84 20.75 6.99 -33.77
C HIS A 84 21.89 5.95 -33.76
N HIS A 85 22.67 5.84 -32.68
CA HIS A 85 23.84 4.94 -32.62
C HIS A 85 23.60 3.62 -31.88
N LYS A 86 22.44 3.42 -31.26
CA LYS A 86 22.15 2.21 -30.48
C LYS A 86 21.54 1.11 -31.36
N LYS A 87 22.20 -0.04 -31.47
CA LYS A 87 21.69 -1.21 -32.22
C LYS A 87 20.32 -1.64 -31.65
N ARG A 88 19.26 -1.44 -32.43
CA ARG A 88 17.89 -1.84 -32.10
C ARG A 88 17.76 -3.37 -32.07
N VAL A 89 17.24 -3.91 -30.97
CA VAL A 89 16.77 -5.30 -30.91
C VAL A 89 15.46 -5.37 -31.70
N TRP A 90 15.49 -6.04 -32.85
CA TRP A 90 14.44 -6.00 -33.88
C TRP A 90 13.01 -6.37 -33.41
N TRP A 91 12.85 -7.08 -32.29
CA TRP A 91 11.55 -7.47 -31.72
C TRP A 91 11.09 -6.60 -30.52
N MET A 92 11.88 -5.60 -30.10
CA MET A 92 11.50 -4.62 -29.08
C MET A 92 11.34 -3.25 -29.74
N PRO A 93 10.13 -2.86 -30.19
CA PRO A 93 9.88 -1.46 -30.51
C PRO A 93 10.19 -0.64 -29.25
N ASP A 94 10.90 0.47 -29.42
CA ASP A 94 11.50 1.27 -28.36
C ASP A 94 10.69 1.22 -27.06
N LEU A 95 11.34 0.89 -25.93
CA LEU A 95 10.77 0.93 -24.58
C LEU A 95 10.48 2.39 -24.15
N LEU A 96 9.82 3.16 -25.00
CA LEU A 96 9.32 4.51 -24.78
C LEU A 96 8.19 4.52 -23.74
N LYS A 97 7.63 3.36 -23.37
CA LYS A 97 6.50 3.22 -22.44
C LYS A 97 6.78 2.14 -21.42
N THR A 98 7.20 2.49 -20.20
CA THR A 98 7.32 1.53 -19.08
C THR A 98 5.96 0.93 -18.69
N LEU A 99 5.95 -0.15 -17.90
CA LEU A 99 4.74 -0.53 -17.15
C LEU A 99 4.19 0.68 -16.38
N PRO A 100 2.86 0.78 -16.16
CA PRO A 100 2.31 1.89 -15.40
C PRO A 100 2.84 1.87 -13.95
N PRO A 101 3.02 3.04 -13.32
CA PRO A 101 3.51 3.13 -11.95
C PRO A 101 2.61 2.43 -10.95
N PHE A 102 1.33 2.27 -11.29
CA PHE A 102 0.35 1.59 -10.46
C PHE A 102 -0.58 0.72 -11.30
N ALA A 103 -1.02 -0.40 -10.73
CA ALA A 103 -2.12 -1.22 -11.23
C ALA A 103 -2.95 -1.72 -10.04
N GLU A 104 -4.14 -2.28 -10.29
CA GLU A 104 -4.90 -2.92 -9.22
C GLU A 104 -4.17 -4.19 -8.74
N GLY A 105 -3.82 -4.23 -7.45
CA GLY A 105 -3.12 -5.38 -6.88
C GLY A 105 -3.69 -5.91 -5.58
N TYR A 106 -2.94 -6.84 -5.00
CA TYR A 106 -3.41 -7.62 -3.86
C TYR A 106 -3.53 -6.75 -2.61
N ARG A 107 -4.56 -7.09 -1.84
CA ARG A 107 -4.93 -6.41 -0.60
C ARG A 107 -4.78 -7.42 0.51
N LEU A 108 -3.60 -7.46 1.11
CA LEU A 108 -3.32 -8.33 2.25
C LEU A 108 -2.83 -7.43 3.38
N GLU A 109 -3.68 -7.25 4.39
CA GLU A 109 -3.36 -6.47 5.58
C GLU A 109 -3.35 -7.38 6.80
N ASN A 110 -2.29 -7.27 7.61
CA ASN A 110 -2.20 -7.86 8.94
C ASN A 110 -2.59 -6.79 9.95
N PHE A 111 -3.83 -6.81 10.42
CA PHE A 111 -4.38 -5.76 11.27
C PHE A 111 -4.28 -6.11 12.76
N VAL A 112 -3.84 -5.14 13.56
CA VAL A 112 -3.75 -5.25 15.02
C VAL A 112 -4.64 -4.19 15.66
N PRO A 113 -5.89 -4.54 16.02
CA PRO A 113 -6.86 -3.58 16.56
C PRO A 113 -6.38 -2.88 17.83
N LYS A 114 -5.67 -3.60 18.71
CA LYS A 114 -5.18 -3.11 20.01
C LYS A 114 -4.34 -1.85 19.89
N TYR A 115 -3.48 -1.78 18.87
CA TYR A 115 -2.56 -0.67 18.65
C TYR A 115 -2.95 0.18 17.44
N LYS A 116 -4.10 -0.09 16.80
CA LYS A 116 -4.57 0.59 15.58
C LYS A 116 -3.45 0.68 14.53
N ILE A 117 -2.78 -0.45 14.29
CA ILE A 117 -1.70 -0.53 13.31
C ILE A 117 -2.01 -1.67 12.33
N SER A 118 -1.65 -1.50 11.06
CA SER A 118 -1.72 -2.56 10.07
C SER A 118 -0.43 -2.68 9.27
N GLY A 119 -0.07 -3.92 8.97
CA GLY A 119 1.02 -4.26 8.07
C GLY A 119 0.47 -4.69 6.73
N CYS A 120 0.70 -3.92 5.68
CA CYS A 120 0.41 -4.39 4.33
C CYS A 120 1.49 -5.36 3.87
N ALA A 121 1.09 -6.60 3.60
CA ALA A 121 1.98 -7.65 3.14
C ALA A 121 2.09 -7.61 1.60
N ILE A 122 3.32 -7.45 1.12
CA ILE A 122 3.66 -7.46 -0.31
C ILE A 122 4.40 -8.77 -0.60
N ASN A 123 3.86 -9.58 -1.51
CA ASN A 123 4.52 -10.82 -1.91
C ASN A 123 5.90 -10.52 -2.52
N GLY A 124 6.90 -11.30 -2.12
CA GLY A 124 8.31 -11.07 -2.47
C GLY A 124 9.05 -10.10 -1.53
N ASN A 125 8.36 -9.36 -0.65
CA ASN A 125 8.98 -8.42 0.31
C ASN A 125 8.98 -8.96 1.75
N PHE A 126 9.29 -10.24 1.91
CA PHE A 126 9.19 -10.92 3.20
C PHE A 126 7.80 -10.77 3.88
N PRO A 127 6.69 -11.12 3.19
CA PRO A 127 5.35 -11.08 3.79
C PRO A 127 5.25 -11.92 5.08
N GLU A 128 6.08 -12.94 5.24
CA GLU A 128 6.21 -13.77 6.43
C GLU A 128 6.75 -12.99 7.65
N ILE A 129 7.72 -12.08 7.46
CA ILE A 129 8.24 -11.22 8.54
C ILE A 129 7.15 -10.25 8.97
N ASN A 130 6.44 -9.67 8.01
CA ASN A 130 5.28 -8.83 8.28
C ASN A 130 4.23 -9.61 9.09
N ALA A 131 3.82 -10.79 8.64
CA ALA A 131 2.84 -11.61 9.35
C ALA A 131 3.29 -11.96 10.77
N ALA A 132 4.52 -12.41 10.98
CA ALA A 132 5.03 -12.81 12.29
C ALA A 132 5.07 -11.65 13.29
N ILE A 133 5.58 -10.48 12.90
CA ILE A 133 5.65 -9.29 13.77
C ILE A 133 4.25 -8.83 14.17
N PHE A 134 3.36 -8.65 13.19
CA PHE A 134 2.01 -8.18 13.47
C PHE A 134 1.18 -9.24 14.21
N CYS A 135 1.45 -10.54 14.01
CA CYS A 135 0.82 -11.63 14.77
C CYS A 135 1.23 -11.57 16.25
N PHE A 136 2.51 -11.34 16.54
CA PHE A 136 2.99 -11.17 17.91
C PHE A 136 2.33 -9.98 18.61
N LEU A 137 2.16 -8.87 17.89
CA LEU A 137 1.44 -7.70 18.39
C LEU A 137 -0.06 -7.96 18.59
N HIS A 138 -0.67 -8.79 17.74
CA HIS A 138 -2.07 -9.17 17.85
C HIS A 138 -2.31 -10.06 19.07
N ASN A 139 -1.51 -11.11 19.24
CA ASN A 139 -1.61 -12.00 20.39
C ASN A 139 -0.29 -12.73 20.70
N SER A 140 0.49 -12.18 21.62
CA SER A 140 1.77 -12.76 22.05
C SER A 140 1.62 -14.09 22.79
N THR A 141 0.45 -14.42 23.35
CA THR A 141 0.26 -15.69 24.08
C THR A 141 0.30 -16.89 23.15
N LEU A 142 0.03 -16.71 21.85
CA LEU A 142 0.16 -17.77 20.84
C LEU A 142 1.62 -18.24 20.72
N PHE A 143 2.57 -17.30 20.82
CA PHE A 143 4.00 -17.60 20.75
C PHE A 143 4.46 -18.37 21.99
N THR A 144 4.02 -17.94 23.17
CA THR A 144 4.29 -18.65 24.43
C THR A 144 3.68 -20.07 24.42
N ALA A 145 2.43 -20.22 23.98
CA ALA A 145 1.75 -21.51 23.93
C ALA A 145 2.36 -22.48 22.90
N ALA A 146 2.85 -21.95 21.79
CA ALA A 146 3.51 -22.74 20.75
C ALA A 146 5.00 -23.01 21.02
N ASN A 147 5.58 -22.40 22.07
CA ASN A 147 7.02 -22.36 22.31
C ASN A 147 7.80 -21.94 21.05
N LYS A 148 7.34 -20.86 20.41
CA LYS A 148 7.93 -20.28 19.21
C LYS A 148 8.23 -18.81 19.41
N THR A 149 9.25 -18.34 18.71
CA THR A 149 9.61 -16.91 18.62
C THR A 149 9.18 -16.31 17.28
N ILE A 150 9.32 -14.99 17.13
CA ILE A 150 8.95 -14.29 15.88
C ILE A 150 9.83 -14.77 14.73
N SER A 151 11.12 -14.96 14.96
CA SER A 151 12.06 -15.42 13.93
C SER A 151 11.84 -16.89 13.51
N GLU A 152 11.09 -17.66 14.29
CA GLU A 152 10.74 -19.06 14.00
C GLU A 152 9.36 -19.23 13.34
N ASP A 153 8.52 -18.18 13.30
CA ASP A 153 7.16 -18.21 12.72
C ASP A 153 7.09 -17.66 11.28
N LEU A 154 8.15 -17.86 10.49
CA LEU A 154 8.28 -17.31 9.12
C LEU A 154 7.68 -18.21 8.02
N GLY A 155 6.69 -19.05 8.36
CA GLY A 155 6.07 -20.00 7.42
C GLY A 155 4.76 -19.50 6.80
N GLU A 156 4.34 -20.10 5.68
CA GLU A 156 3.04 -19.80 5.03
C GLU A 156 1.85 -20.06 5.97
N ASN A 157 2.01 -20.98 6.94
CA ASN A 157 1.02 -21.30 7.97
C ASN A 157 1.46 -20.80 9.35
N GLY A 158 1.88 -19.54 9.46
CA GLY A 158 2.24 -18.92 10.74
C GLY A 158 1.08 -18.92 11.75
N LEU A 159 1.36 -18.62 13.02
CA LEU A 159 0.43 -18.78 14.14
C LEU A 159 -0.91 -18.04 13.94
N CYS A 160 -0.89 -16.88 13.28
CA CYS A 160 -2.11 -16.10 13.03
C CYS A 160 -2.76 -16.34 11.65
N SER A 161 -2.23 -17.24 10.81
CA SER A 161 -2.71 -17.47 9.43
C SER A 161 -4.21 -17.80 9.33
N LYS A 162 -4.77 -18.46 10.35
CA LYS A 162 -6.19 -18.86 10.40
C LYS A 162 -7.11 -17.82 11.05
N ILE A 163 -6.55 -16.72 11.58
CA ILE A 163 -7.31 -15.70 12.29
C ILE A 163 -7.83 -14.66 11.28
N LYS A 164 -9.10 -14.79 10.89
CA LYS A 164 -9.73 -13.90 9.88
C LYS A 164 -9.77 -12.42 10.27
N SER A 165 -9.82 -12.11 11.57
CA SER A 165 -9.77 -10.73 12.06
C SER A 165 -8.38 -10.10 11.98
N PHE A 166 -7.35 -10.92 11.83
CA PHE A 166 -5.96 -10.50 11.67
C PHE A 166 -5.62 -10.33 10.19
N THR A 167 -5.75 -11.40 9.40
CA THR A 167 -5.45 -11.37 7.96
C THR A 167 -6.67 -10.87 7.17
N MET A 168 -6.66 -9.59 6.82
CA MET A 168 -7.76 -8.93 6.13
C MET A 168 -7.56 -8.93 4.61
N THR A 169 -8.41 -9.68 3.92
CA THR A 169 -8.52 -9.70 2.45
C THR A 169 -9.89 -9.21 1.96
N ASP A 170 -10.92 -9.24 2.81
CA ASP A 170 -12.28 -8.79 2.49
C ASP A 170 -12.37 -7.26 2.39
N TRP A 171 -12.98 -6.77 1.32
CA TRP A 171 -13.09 -5.33 1.05
C TRP A 171 -13.96 -4.58 2.06
N LYS A 172 -15.06 -5.17 2.54
CA LYS A 172 -15.96 -4.50 3.48
C LYS A 172 -15.27 -4.33 4.83
N LEU A 173 -14.58 -5.39 5.30
CA LEU A 173 -13.78 -5.33 6.52
C LEU A 173 -12.62 -4.33 6.37
N TRP A 174 -11.89 -4.40 5.25
CA TRP A 174 -10.79 -3.47 4.96
C TRP A 174 -11.26 -2.01 4.99
N LYS A 175 -12.36 -1.70 4.28
CA LYS A 175 -12.92 -0.35 4.26
C LYS A 175 -13.38 0.09 5.65
N LYS A 176 -13.88 -0.82 6.49
CA LYS A 176 -14.35 -0.50 7.85
C LYS A 176 -13.21 -0.20 8.82
N HIS A 177 -12.13 -0.97 8.77
CA HIS A 177 -11.08 -0.92 9.81
C HIS A 177 -9.80 -0.21 9.35
N ILE A 178 -9.38 -0.37 8.10
CA ILE A 178 -8.07 0.10 7.61
C ILE A 178 -8.11 1.55 7.13
N THR A 179 -9.28 2.05 6.70
CA THR A 179 -9.42 3.44 6.22
C THR A 179 -9.62 4.47 7.34
N ASP A 180 -9.71 4.02 8.59
CA ASP A 180 -9.73 4.93 9.74
C ASP A 180 -8.40 5.68 9.80
N LYS A 181 -8.46 7.02 9.86
CA LYS A 181 -7.29 7.90 9.94
C LYS A 181 -6.43 7.67 11.19
N LYS A 182 -6.98 7.02 12.22
CA LYS A 182 -6.26 6.63 13.43
C LYS A 182 -5.43 5.36 13.23
N VAL A 183 -5.67 4.61 12.15
CA VAL A 183 -4.91 3.40 11.86
C VAL A 183 -3.64 3.76 11.12
N ARG A 184 -2.50 3.40 11.71
CA ARG A 184 -1.20 3.57 11.08
C ARG A 184 -0.89 2.39 10.19
N ARG A 185 -0.81 2.63 8.88
CA ARG A 185 -0.53 1.59 7.87
C ARG A 185 0.95 1.58 7.55
N VAL A 186 1.56 0.41 7.61
CA VAL A 186 2.98 0.21 7.33
C VAL A 186 3.15 -0.82 6.23
N ALA A 187 4.04 -0.58 5.27
CA ALA A 187 4.39 -1.54 4.22
C ALA A 187 5.91 -1.74 4.19
N PHE A 188 6.35 -2.99 4.10
CA PHE A 188 7.77 -3.29 3.96
C PHE A 188 8.12 -3.31 2.47
N VAL A 189 9.11 -2.50 2.08
CA VAL A 189 9.60 -2.39 0.70
C VAL A 189 11.07 -2.76 0.64
N GLN A 190 11.49 -3.38 -0.46
CA GLN A 190 12.86 -3.85 -0.66
C GLN A 190 13.43 -3.26 -1.96
N ASN A 191 14.75 -3.17 -2.04
CA ASN A 191 15.43 -2.85 -3.30
C ASN A 191 14.90 -3.79 -4.41
N PRO A 192 14.38 -3.25 -5.53
CA PRO A 192 13.71 -4.07 -6.53
C PRO A 192 14.57 -5.18 -7.13
N LEU A 193 15.89 -4.96 -7.28
CA LEU A 193 16.79 -5.96 -7.87
C LEU A 193 17.10 -7.10 -6.90
N GLU A 194 17.31 -6.79 -5.61
CA GLU A 194 17.46 -7.81 -4.57
C GLU A 194 16.21 -8.67 -4.45
N ARG A 195 15.05 -8.01 -4.38
CA ARG A 195 13.74 -8.64 -4.34
C ARG A 195 13.52 -9.58 -5.52
N PHE A 196 13.83 -9.12 -6.74
CA PHE A 196 13.71 -9.91 -7.95
C PHE A 196 14.61 -11.14 -7.89
N ALA A 197 15.89 -10.98 -7.54
CA ALA A 197 16.84 -12.10 -7.50
C ALA A 197 16.44 -13.17 -6.49
N ARG A 198 16.00 -12.77 -5.28
CA ARG A 198 15.46 -13.67 -4.25
C ARG A 198 14.24 -14.43 -4.75
N THR A 199 13.30 -13.69 -5.32
CA THR A 199 12.04 -14.26 -5.80
C THR A 199 12.27 -15.19 -7.00
N PHE A 200 13.18 -14.83 -7.91
CA PHE A 200 13.59 -15.66 -9.04
C PHE A 200 14.23 -16.97 -8.56
N ARG A 201 15.19 -16.92 -7.65
CA ARG A 201 15.78 -18.14 -7.08
C ARG A 201 14.72 -19.04 -6.45
N LYS A 202 13.87 -18.49 -5.59
CA LYS A 202 12.80 -19.27 -4.93
C LYS A 202 11.85 -19.91 -5.95
N ILE A 203 11.28 -19.11 -6.84
CA ILE A 203 10.16 -19.56 -7.69
C ILE A 203 10.66 -20.30 -8.94
N CYS A 204 11.72 -19.82 -9.58
CA CYS A 204 12.24 -20.39 -10.83
C CYS A 204 13.25 -21.52 -10.59
N GLU A 205 14.26 -21.30 -9.75
CA GLU A 205 15.35 -22.28 -9.56
C GLU A 205 14.95 -23.40 -8.59
N ILE A 206 14.28 -23.07 -7.47
CA ILE A 206 13.89 -24.05 -6.44
C ILE A 206 12.52 -24.68 -6.76
N GLU A 207 11.47 -23.88 -6.89
CA GLU A 207 10.11 -24.40 -7.12
C GLU A 207 9.83 -24.81 -8.57
N ARG A 208 10.75 -24.51 -9.51
CA ARG A 208 10.64 -24.83 -10.95
C ARG A 208 9.42 -24.23 -11.65
N LYS A 209 8.81 -23.18 -11.10
CA LYS A 209 7.66 -22.46 -11.66
C LYS A 209 8.10 -21.22 -12.46
N CYS A 210 8.85 -21.42 -13.55
CA CYS A 210 9.50 -20.32 -14.26
C CYS A 210 8.91 -19.98 -15.64
N LEU A 211 7.59 -19.98 -15.83
CA LEU A 211 6.94 -19.66 -17.12
C LEU A 211 7.54 -20.43 -18.32
N ASN A 212 7.93 -21.69 -18.13
CA ASN A 212 8.63 -22.52 -19.13
C ASN A 212 9.93 -21.88 -19.68
N CYS A 213 10.67 -21.18 -18.83
CA CYS A 213 11.99 -20.59 -19.12
C CYS A 213 13.14 -21.28 -18.36
N GLN A 214 12.84 -22.35 -17.63
CA GLN A 214 13.80 -23.05 -16.77
C GLN A 214 14.48 -22.06 -15.81
N GLU A 215 15.79 -21.82 -15.95
CA GLU A 215 16.57 -20.87 -15.14
C GLU A 215 17.02 -19.63 -15.95
N ASN A 216 16.47 -19.43 -17.15
CA ASN A 216 16.84 -18.32 -18.02
C ASN A 216 16.12 -17.01 -17.61
N VAL A 217 16.85 -16.17 -16.87
CA VAL A 217 16.40 -14.84 -16.40
C VAL A 217 15.82 -13.97 -17.52
N GLY A 218 16.47 -13.89 -18.69
CA GLY A 218 16.01 -13.07 -19.80
C GLY A 218 14.71 -13.57 -20.43
N CYS A 219 14.59 -14.89 -20.65
CA CYS A 219 13.34 -15.50 -21.10
C CYS A 219 12.21 -15.20 -20.12
N PHE A 220 12.47 -15.39 -18.82
CA PHE A 220 11.48 -15.17 -17.78
C PHE A 220 10.99 -13.73 -17.75
N MET A 221 11.89 -12.74 -17.70
CA MET A 221 11.49 -11.33 -17.67
C MET A 221 10.69 -10.91 -18.91
N ARG A 222 11.05 -11.42 -20.10
CA ARG A 222 10.29 -11.15 -21.33
C ARG A 222 8.87 -11.70 -21.28
N LYS A 223 8.67 -12.89 -20.72
CA LYS A 223 7.32 -13.45 -20.53
C LYS A 223 6.58 -12.72 -19.40
N LEU A 224 7.29 -12.34 -18.35
CA LEU A 224 6.74 -11.59 -17.22
C LEU A 224 6.16 -10.24 -17.66
N ILE A 225 6.84 -9.51 -18.56
CA ILE A 225 6.31 -8.26 -19.13
C ILE A 225 4.91 -8.48 -19.72
N LYS A 226 4.74 -9.50 -20.56
CA LYS A 226 3.44 -9.81 -21.19
C LYS A 226 2.37 -10.14 -20.16
N GLU A 227 2.72 -10.82 -19.08
CA GLU A 227 1.79 -11.12 -17.99
C GLU A 227 1.40 -9.86 -17.20
N HIS A 228 2.35 -8.96 -16.97
CA HIS A 228 2.10 -7.71 -16.25
C HIS A 228 1.33 -6.69 -17.09
N GLU A 229 1.54 -6.65 -18.41
CA GLU A 229 0.75 -5.81 -19.33
C GLU A 229 -0.74 -6.19 -19.26
N LYS A 230 -1.05 -7.49 -19.27
CA LYS A 230 -2.44 -7.97 -19.08
C LYS A 230 -3.03 -7.54 -17.73
N VAL A 231 -2.24 -7.60 -16.66
CA VAL A 231 -2.66 -7.14 -15.33
C VAL A 231 -2.91 -5.63 -15.32
N ALA A 232 -2.04 -4.85 -15.96
CA ALA A 232 -2.13 -3.40 -16.05
C ALA A 232 -3.33 -2.91 -16.86
N GLU A 233 -3.68 -3.60 -17.94
CA GLU A 233 -4.82 -3.25 -18.80
C GLU A 233 -6.18 -3.53 -18.14
N GLY A 234 -6.19 -4.23 -17.00
CA GLY A 234 -7.43 -4.54 -16.28
C GLY A 234 -8.39 -5.41 -17.10
N LEU A 235 -7.87 -6.16 -18.08
CA LEU A 235 -8.68 -7.02 -18.94
C LEU A 235 -9.48 -7.99 -18.09
N ALA A 236 -10.80 -7.78 -18.07
CA ALA A 236 -11.76 -8.56 -17.30
C ALA A 236 -11.52 -10.06 -17.55
N GLY A 237 -11.17 -10.79 -16.50
CA GLY A 237 -10.89 -12.23 -16.55
C GLY A 237 -9.45 -12.63 -16.21
N HIS A 238 -8.47 -11.72 -16.23
CA HIS A 238 -7.11 -12.03 -15.78
C HIS A 238 -6.94 -11.69 -14.30
N VAL A 239 -7.32 -12.64 -13.45
CA VAL A 239 -6.93 -12.64 -12.03
C VAL A 239 -5.40 -12.77 -11.96
N ARG A 240 -4.74 -11.98 -11.10
CA ARG A 240 -3.30 -12.11 -10.86
C ARG A 240 -2.95 -13.58 -10.58
N THR A 241 -1.94 -14.07 -11.28
CA THR A 241 -1.46 -15.44 -11.13
C THR A 241 -0.51 -15.53 -9.95
N TYR A 242 -0.17 -16.76 -9.55
CA TYR A 242 0.90 -16.98 -8.57
C TYR A 242 2.18 -16.22 -8.96
N ILE A 243 2.59 -16.25 -10.23
CA ILE A 243 3.77 -15.53 -10.72
C ILE A 243 3.61 -14.02 -10.62
N THR A 244 2.51 -13.45 -11.15
CA THR A 244 2.35 -11.99 -11.12
C THR A 244 2.17 -11.47 -9.70
N ASN A 245 1.66 -12.27 -8.76
CA ASN A 245 1.61 -11.88 -7.35
C ASN A 245 3.00 -11.62 -6.75
N TYR A 246 3.96 -12.50 -7.00
CA TYR A 246 5.31 -12.39 -6.44
C TYR A 246 6.21 -11.41 -7.20
N PHE A 247 6.01 -11.25 -8.51
CA PHE A 247 6.91 -10.45 -9.35
C PHE A 247 6.33 -9.11 -9.81
N SER A 248 5.09 -8.75 -9.49
CA SER A 248 4.58 -7.41 -9.78
C SER A 248 5.41 -6.33 -9.09
N PRO A 249 5.47 -5.10 -9.65
CA PRO A 249 5.99 -3.94 -8.95
C PRO A 249 5.36 -3.81 -7.56
N GLN A 250 6.17 -3.40 -6.59
CA GLN A 250 5.75 -3.23 -5.20
C GLN A 250 4.67 -2.15 -5.11
N SER A 251 4.79 -1.10 -5.92
CA SER A 251 3.82 -0.01 -6.07
C SER A 251 2.42 -0.48 -6.50
N TRP A 252 2.28 -1.66 -7.10
CA TRP A 252 0.98 -2.20 -7.50
C TRP A 252 0.20 -2.80 -6.32
N ASN A 253 0.78 -2.88 -5.12
CA ASN A 253 0.15 -3.49 -3.94
C ASN A 253 -0.30 -2.41 -2.94
N CYS A 254 -0.93 -2.83 -1.84
CA CYS A 254 -1.27 -1.95 -0.71
C CYS A 254 -2.18 -0.74 -1.01
N HIS A 255 -2.80 -0.70 -2.19
CA HIS A 255 -3.48 0.48 -2.74
C HIS A 255 -2.62 1.72 -2.80
N PHE A 256 -1.32 1.59 -3.12
CA PHE A 256 -0.47 2.77 -3.24
C PHE A 256 -0.99 3.78 -4.26
N ASN A 257 -1.66 3.32 -5.32
CA ASN A 257 -2.35 4.21 -6.29
C ASN A 257 -3.26 5.27 -5.65
N ARG A 258 -3.82 5.00 -4.46
CA ARG A 258 -4.72 5.90 -3.74
C ARG A 258 -4.19 6.31 -2.36
N GLN A 259 -3.31 5.51 -1.77
CA GLN A 259 -2.90 5.62 -0.37
C GLN A 259 -1.38 5.74 -0.18
N LEU A 260 -0.61 6.01 -1.25
CA LEU A 260 0.85 6.19 -1.15
C LEU A 260 1.27 7.20 -0.08
N ARG A 261 0.50 8.28 0.10
CA ARG A 261 0.81 9.33 1.10
C ARG A 261 0.45 8.97 2.54
N THR A 262 -0.36 7.93 2.74
CA THR A 262 -0.88 7.54 4.07
C THR A 262 -0.30 6.22 4.56
N VAL A 263 0.36 5.46 3.69
CA VAL A 263 1.06 4.23 4.06
C VAL A 263 2.53 4.59 4.28
N GLU A 264 3.03 4.30 5.47
CA GLU A 264 4.45 4.45 5.77
C GLU A 264 5.23 3.26 5.22
N THR A 265 6.23 3.56 4.41
CA THR A 265 7.07 2.54 3.78
C THR A 265 8.36 2.38 4.55
N LEU A 266 8.66 1.15 4.98
CA LEU A 266 9.90 0.81 5.66
C LEU A 266 10.80 0.00 4.72
N LYS A 267 12.04 0.47 4.53
CA LYS A 267 13.01 -0.21 3.66
C LYS A 267 13.64 -1.36 4.41
N ILE A 268 13.37 -2.58 3.96
CA ILE A 268 14.02 -3.80 4.46
C ILE A 268 15.06 -4.26 3.43
N GLY A 269 16.27 -4.55 3.90
CA GLY A 269 17.41 -4.86 3.04
C GLY A 269 18.25 -6.01 3.58
N GLY A 270 19.13 -6.54 2.73
CA GLY A 270 19.86 -7.75 3.05
C GLY A 270 21.14 -7.58 3.86
N ASN A 271 21.59 -6.34 4.06
CA ASN A 271 22.76 -6.06 4.88
C ASN A 271 22.38 -5.65 6.31
N GLN A 272 23.32 -5.83 7.25
CA GLN A 272 23.07 -5.61 8.68
C GLN A 272 22.71 -4.15 9.01
N THR A 273 23.23 -3.20 8.24
CA THR A 273 22.99 -1.76 8.45
C THR A 273 21.56 -1.39 8.03
N GLU A 274 21.09 -1.91 6.90
CA GLU A 274 19.72 -1.74 6.44
C GLU A 274 18.72 -2.42 7.38
N LEU A 275 19.02 -3.64 7.85
CA LEU A 275 18.18 -4.34 8.80
C LEU A 275 18.10 -3.61 10.15
N ALA A 276 19.22 -3.06 10.64
CA ALA A 276 19.23 -2.24 11.85
C ALA A 276 18.38 -0.97 11.68
N ARG A 277 18.53 -0.26 10.55
CA ARG A 277 17.72 0.93 10.23
C ARG A 277 16.24 0.60 10.15
N PHE A 278 15.88 -0.47 9.45
CA PHE A 278 14.52 -0.99 9.39
C PHE A 278 13.95 -1.24 10.79
N SER A 279 14.71 -1.93 11.63
CA SER A 279 14.33 -2.27 13.00
C SER A 279 14.10 -1.02 13.86
N ASP A 280 14.97 -0.01 13.75
CA ASP A 280 14.85 1.24 14.47
C ASP A 280 13.65 2.07 14.02
N GLU A 281 13.41 2.18 12.70
CA GLU A 281 12.25 2.87 12.13
C GLU A 281 10.94 2.19 12.52
N LEU A 282 10.89 0.84 12.44
CA LEU A 282 9.74 0.07 12.90
C LEU A 282 9.50 0.31 14.39
N ASN A 283 10.54 0.22 15.22
CA ASN A 283 10.44 0.42 16.66
C ASN A 283 9.90 1.81 17.02
N LYS A 284 10.30 2.85 16.27
CA LYS A 284 9.73 4.20 16.41
C LYS A 284 8.23 4.22 16.14
N ILE A 285 7.80 3.64 15.02
CA ILE A 285 6.36 3.57 14.66
C ILE A 285 5.56 2.82 15.73
N LEU A 286 6.08 1.68 16.20
CA LEU A 286 5.44 0.89 17.25
C LEU A 286 5.32 1.67 18.56
N GLY A 287 6.37 2.39 18.95
CA GLY A 287 6.34 3.26 20.12
C GLY A 287 5.31 4.38 20.00
N GLU A 288 5.19 5.02 18.85
CA GLU A 288 4.19 6.07 18.56
C GLU A 288 2.75 5.54 18.58
N GLN A 289 2.54 4.23 18.36
CA GLN A 289 1.23 3.57 18.48
C GLN A 289 0.97 2.97 19.88
N GLY A 290 1.84 3.25 20.86
CA GLY A 290 1.64 2.83 22.25
C GLY A 290 1.94 1.35 22.51
N VAL A 291 2.73 0.70 21.66
CA VAL A 291 3.24 -0.66 21.93
C VAL A 291 4.16 -0.62 23.17
N PRO A 292 4.05 -1.54 24.14
CA PRO A 292 4.93 -1.59 25.31
C PRO A 292 6.42 -1.73 24.95
N LYS A 293 7.32 -1.23 25.81
CA LYS A 293 8.78 -1.23 25.55
C LYS A 293 9.37 -2.63 25.51
N GLU A 294 8.80 -3.55 26.28
CA GLU A 294 9.19 -4.95 26.33
C GLU A 294 8.87 -5.64 25.00
N ALA A 295 7.66 -5.44 24.46
CA ALA A 295 7.26 -5.98 23.16
C ALA A 295 8.10 -5.38 22.01
N GLN A 296 8.35 -4.07 22.05
CA GLN A 296 9.27 -3.36 21.17
C GLN A 296 10.67 -4.02 21.17
N LYS A 297 11.23 -4.26 22.36
CA LYS A 297 12.53 -4.89 22.54
C LYS A 297 12.55 -6.31 21.97
N THR A 298 11.54 -7.13 22.26
CA THR A 298 11.42 -8.49 21.71
C THR A 298 11.38 -8.47 20.18
N ILE A 299 10.55 -7.60 19.59
CA ILE A 299 10.47 -7.47 18.12
C ILE A 299 11.82 -7.07 17.54
N LYS A 300 12.49 -6.08 18.14
CA LYS A 300 13.81 -5.63 17.69
C LYS A 300 14.83 -6.78 17.72
N GLU A 301 14.93 -7.50 18.84
CA GLU A 301 15.87 -8.62 18.99
C GLU A 301 15.58 -9.75 18.00
N GLU A 302 14.30 -10.10 17.81
CA GLU A 302 13.89 -11.18 16.90
C GLU A 302 14.09 -10.84 15.43
N VAL A 303 13.79 -9.61 15.01
CA VAL A 303 14.00 -9.16 13.63
C VAL A 303 15.48 -9.25 13.24
N MET A 304 16.39 -8.94 14.16
CA MET A 304 17.83 -9.03 13.90
C MET A 304 18.34 -10.46 13.74
N LYS A 305 17.57 -11.48 14.15
CA LYS A 305 17.93 -12.91 13.96
C LYS A 305 17.58 -13.43 12.57
N ILE A 306 16.75 -12.72 11.82
CA ILE A 306 16.23 -13.20 10.54
C ILE A 306 17.32 -13.08 9.47
N PRO A 307 17.72 -14.19 8.79
CA PRO A 307 18.81 -14.16 7.84
C PRO A 307 18.37 -13.53 6.51
N LEU A 308 18.57 -12.22 6.37
CA LEU A 308 18.26 -11.46 5.15
C LEU A 308 19.45 -11.28 4.22
N THR A 309 20.60 -11.88 4.51
CA THR A 309 21.78 -11.76 3.64
C THR A 309 21.58 -12.47 2.31
N LEU A 310 22.02 -11.84 1.21
CA LEU A 310 21.91 -12.41 -0.13
C LEU A 310 22.82 -13.63 -0.25
N SER A 311 22.26 -14.74 -0.75
CA SER A 311 23.01 -15.95 -1.11
C SER A 311 23.91 -15.72 -2.33
N ALA A 312 24.89 -16.61 -2.55
CA ALA A 312 25.76 -16.54 -3.71
C ALA A 312 24.97 -16.61 -5.04
N ASP A 313 23.91 -17.42 -5.09
CA ASP A 313 23.03 -17.54 -6.25
C ASP A 313 22.26 -16.25 -6.52
N GLU A 314 21.69 -15.64 -5.47
CA GLU A 314 20.99 -14.36 -5.57
C GLU A 314 21.92 -13.26 -6.09
N ARG A 315 23.14 -13.17 -5.57
CA ARG A 315 24.15 -12.23 -6.05
C ARG A 315 24.50 -12.49 -7.53
N ARG A 316 24.66 -13.75 -7.93
CA ARG A 316 24.91 -14.12 -9.33
C ARG A 316 23.79 -13.63 -10.26
N ILE A 317 22.53 -13.78 -9.86
CA ILE A 317 21.38 -13.31 -10.64
C ILE A 317 21.41 -11.78 -10.77
N MET A 318 21.65 -11.06 -9.66
CA MET A 318 21.76 -9.60 -9.69
C MET A 318 22.88 -9.12 -10.62
N GLU A 319 24.07 -9.70 -10.48
CA GLU A 319 25.23 -9.35 -11.30
C GLU A 319 25.00 -9.64 -12.78
N LYS A 320 24.30 -10.74 -13.10
CA LYS A 320 23.90 -11.05 -14.47
C LYS A 320 23.00 -9.97 -15.06
N ILE A 321 22.04 -9.47 -14.30
CA ILE A 321 21.13 -8.40 -14.76
C ILE A 321 21.89 -7.08 -14.91
N LYS A 322 22.78 -6.73 -13.97
CA LYS A 322 23.54 -5.47 -14.02
C LYS A 322 24.53 -5.40 -15.19
N LYS A 323 25.21 -6.51 -15.50
CA LYS A 323 26.27 -6.56 -16.52
C LYS A 323 25.75 -6.64 -17.95
N ASP A 324 24.56 -7.18 -18.13
CA ASP A 324 23.92 -7.32 -19.45
C ASP A 324 22.97 -6.14 -19.68
N GLU A 325 23.35 -5.23 -20.59
CA GLU A 325 22.58 -4.01 -20.86
C GLU A 325 21.13 -4.30 -21.30
N ASP A 326 20.90 -5.40 -22.04
CA ASP A 326 19.56 -5.78 -22.49
C ASP A 326 18.72 -6.29 -21.32
N LEU A 327 19.31 -7.09 -20.43
CA LEU A 327 18.62 -7.53 -19.21
C LEU A 327 18.32 -6.37 -18.28
N LEU A 328 19.28 -5.46 -18.08
CA LEU A 328 19.09 -4.27 -17.24
C LEU A 328 17.96 -3.38 -17.80
N ARG A 329 17.91 -3.22 -19.12
CA ARG A 329 16.87 -2.43 -19.78
C ARG A 329 15.48 -3.06 -19.62
N ILE A 330 15.36 -4.38 -19.78
CA ILE A 330 14.12 -5.12 -19.50
C ILE A 330 13.72 -5.00 -18.02
N PHE A 331 14.70 -5.09 -17.12
CA PHE A 331 14.48 -4.99 -15.70
C PHE A 331 13.97 -3.60 -15.29
N ARG A 332 14.54 -2.53 -15.84
CA ARG A 332 14.06 -1.15 -15.62
C ARG A 332 12.63 -0.98 -16.12
N TYR A 333 12.28 -1.53 -17.27
CA TYR A 333 10.89 -1.50 -17.75
C TYR A 333 9.89 -2.09 -16.75
N LEU A 334 10.29 -3.15 -16.04
CA LEU A 334 9.45 -3.80 -15.03
C LEU A 334 9.37 -2.97 -13.74
N TYR A 335 10.46 -2.37 -13.27
CA TYR A 335 10.58 -1.90 -11.87
C TYR A 335 11.05 -0.45 -11.68
N GLU A 336 11.28 0.34 -12.73
CA GLU A 336 11.79 1.71 -12.61
C GLU A 336 10.95 2.59 -11.67
N HIS A 337 9.62 2.45 -11.72
CA HIS A 337 8.73 3.19 -10.82
C HIS A 337 8.90 2.82 -9.35
N ASP A 338 9.26 1.57 -9.01
CA ASP A 338 9.54 1.21 -7.62
C ASP A 338 10.78 1.94 -7.10
N TYR A 339 11.83 2.10 -7.93
CA TYR A 339 13.01 2.89 -7.54
C TYR A 339 12.64 4.35 -7.27
N ILE A 340 11.85 4.95 -8.16
CA ILE A 340 11.44 6.36 -8.05
C ILE A 340 10.52 6.57 -6.84
N ILE A 341 9.47 5.74 -6.71
CA ILE A 341 8.42 5.91 -5.70
C ILE A 341 8.98 5.69 -4.29
N PHE A 342 9.84 4.68 -4.11
CA PHE A 342 10.37 4.33 -2.80
C PHE A 342 11.78 4.90 -2.55
N GLY A 343 12.35 5.64 -3.50
CA GLY A 343 13.65 6.30 -3.39
C GLY A 343 14.80 5.30 -3.20
N PHE A 344 14.89 4.29 -4.05
CA PHE A 344 16.05 3.39 -4.12
C PHE A 344 17.02 3.87 -5.20
N ASP A 345 18.30 3.61 -5.00
CA ASP A 345 19.33 3.83 -6.02
C ASP A 345 19.33 2.69 -7.04
N ILE A 346 19.50 3.04 -8.33
CA ILE A 346 19.48 2.10 -9.49
C ILE A 346 20.83 1.39 -9.65
#